data_AF-M1J3Z2-F1
#
_entry.id   AF-M1J3Z2-F1
#
_cell.length_a   1.000
_cell.length_b   1.000
_cell.length_c   1.000
_cell.angle_alpha   90.00
_cell.angle_beta   90.00
_cell.angle_gamma   90.00
#
_symmetry.space_group_name_H-M   'P 1'
#
loop_
_entity.id
_entity.type
_entity.pdbx_description
1 polymer ?
#
loop_
_entity_poly.entity_id
_entity_poly.type
_entity_poly.pdbx_seq_one_letter_code
_entity_poly.pdbx_strand_id
1 'polypeptide(L)'
;MEWVKHLSPDEREFVVNFVLQRSKLPVTEIAESLGISRISLYKMSKGEIHASDDTIIGLFSLLSDKDKLELLLKLRGVFERVLREIDEEIARVNLKVNTQKRE
;
A
#
# COMPACT_ATOMS: atom_id res chain seq x y z
N MET A 1 -6.20 6.88 -10.78
CA MET A 1 -5.88 7.05 -9.35
C MET A 1 -4.38 6.82 -9.20
N GLU A 2 -3.56 7.88 -9.29
CA GLU A 2 -2.11 7.73 -9.54
C GLU A 2 -1.32 7.09 -8.39
N TRP A 3 -1.73 7.30 -7.14
CA TRP A 3 -1.00 6.76 -5.97
C TRP A 3 -0.88 5.23 -5.97
N VAL A 4 -1.82 4.52 -6.60
CA VAL A 4 -1.82 3.05 -6.69
C VAL A 4 -0.58 2.52 -7.44
N LYS A 5 -0.09 3.27 -8.44
CA LYS A 5 1.08 2.90 -9.24
C LYS A 5 2.38 2.90 -8.42
N HIS A 6 2.38 3.58 -7.29
CA HIS A 6 3.56 3.71 -6.41
C HIS A 6 3.56 2.70 -5.27
N LEU A 7 2.51 1.88 -5.15
CA LEU A 7 2.45 0.85 -4.13
C LEU A 7 3.38 -0.32 -4.47
N SER A 8 4.27 -0.62 -3.54
CA SER A 8 5.02 -1.86 -3.48
C SER A 8 4.09 -3.09 -3.30
N PRO A 9 4.59 -4.30 -3.55
CA PRO A 9 3.90 -5.54 -3.25
C PRO A 9 3.29 -5.61 -1.83
N ASP A 10 4.05 -5.25 -0.81
CA ASP A 10 3.63 -5.34 0.59
C ASP A 10 2.52 -4.32 0.90
N GLU A 11 2.60 -3.12 0.31
CA GLU A 11 1.56 -2.10 0.47
C GLU A 11 0.25 -2.50 -0.24
N ARG A 12 0.35 -3.22 -1.37
CA ARG A 12 -0.82 -3.79 -2.05
C ARG A 12 -1.46 -4.88 -1.20
N GLU A 13 -0.68 -5.77 -0.62
CA GLU A 13 -1.18 -6.76 0.34
C GLU A 13 -1.87 -6.09 1.52
N PHE A 14 -1.26 -5.03 2.07
CA PHE A 14 -1.87 -4.25 3.14
C PHE A 14 -3.23 -3.68 2.75
N VAL A 15 -3.39 -3.12 1.55
CA VAL A 15 -4.68 -2.63 1.05
C VAL A 15 -5.70 -3.76 0.94
N VAL A 16 -5.32 -4.90 0.38
CA VAL A 16 -6.20 -6.09 0.26
C VAL A 16 -6.68 -6.51 1.64
N ASN A 17 -5.77 -6.69 2.59
CA ASN A 17 -6.10 -7.10 3.95
C ASN A 17 -6.95 -6.08 4.69
N PHE A 18 -6.66 -4.77 4.53
CA PHE A 18 -7.47 -3.71 5.11
C PHE A 18 -8.92 -3.77 4.60
N VAL A 19 -9.11 -3.93 3.28
CA VAL A 19 -10.44 -3.99 2.68
C VAL A 19 -11.19 -5.23 3.14
N LEU A 20 -10.55 -6.40 3.20
CA LEU A 20 -11.17 -7.63 3.68
C LEU A 20 -11.59 -7.55 5.15
N GLN A 21 -10.85 -6.80 5.99
CA GLN A 21 -11.17 -6.61 7.40
C GLN A 21 -12.27 -5.56 7.64
N ARG A 22 -12.36 -4.54 6.77
CA ARG A 22 -13.30 -3.42 6.92
C ARG A 22 -14.61 -3.63 6.17
N SER A 23 -14.57 -4.35 5.05
CA SER A 23 -15.74 -4.62 4.26
C SER A 23 -16.73 -5.47 5.04
N LYS A 24 -18.01 -5.10 4.96
CA LYS A 24 -19.12 -5.92 5.46
C LYS A 24 -19.56 -6.99 4.46
N LEU A 25 -19.04 -6.92 3.23
CA LEU A 25 -19.37 -7.85 2.17
C LEU A 25 -18.62 -9.18 2.39
N PRO A 26 -19.27 -10.33 2.13
CA PRO A 26 -18.59 -11.61 2.05
C PRO A 26 -17.46 -11.60 1.03
N VAL A 27 -16.39 -12.36 1.30
CA VAL A 27 -15.24 -12.52 0.38
C VAL A 27 -15.68 -12.99 -1.01
N THR A 28 -16.75 -13.78 -1.10
CA THR A 28 -17.37 -14.21 -2.36
C THR A 28 -17.85 -13.02 -3.19
N GLU A 29 -18.62 -12.12 -2.58
CA GLU A 29 -19.18 -10.94 -3.26
C GLU A 29 -18.08 -9.94 -3.66
N ILE A 30 -17.06 -9.78 -2.80
CA ILE A 30 -15.89 -8.96 -3.14
C ILE A 30 -15.20 -9.53 -4.39
N ALA A 31 -14.90 -10.83 -4.41
CA ALA A 31 -14.25 -11.46 -5.55
C ALA A 31 -15.08 -11.35 -6.84
N GLU A 32 -16.40 -11.55 -6.74
CA GLU A 32 -17.34 -11.40 -7.86
C GLU A 32 -17.37 -9.97 -8.40
N SER A 33 -17.43 -8.97 -7.50
CA SER A 33 -17.43 -7.54 -7.89
C SER A 33 -16.17 -7.12 -8.64
N LEU A 34 -15.05 -7.81 -8.38
CA LEU A 34 -13.75 -7.57 -9.01
C LEU A 34 -13.53 -8.43 -10.25
N GLY A 35 -14.44 -9.36 -10.56
CA GLY A 35 -14.27 -10.30 -11.66
C GLY A 35 -13.11 -11.28 -11.48
N ILE A 36 -12.73 -11.59 -10.24
CA ILE A 36 -11.62 -12.51 -9.92
C ILE A 36 -12.10 -13.74 -9.15
N SER A 37 -11.25 -14.77 -9.10
CA SER A 37 -11.55 -15.96 -8.29
C SER A 37 -11.35 -15.66 -6.80
N ARG A 38 -12.14 -16.32 -5.93
CA ARG A 38 -11.94 -16.28 -4.47
C ARG A 38 -10.55 -16.75 -4.06
N ILE A 39 -10.00 -17.71 -4.78
CA ILE A 39 -8.65 -18.23 -4.55
C ILE A 39 -7.61 -17.14 -4.84
N SER A 40 -7.78 -16.39 -5.94
CA SER A 40 -6.90 -15.27 -6.27
C SER A 40 -6.93 -14.21 -5.17
N LEU A 41 -8.12 -13.83 -4.71
CA LEU A 41 -8.27 -12.86 -3.61
C LEU A 41 -7.63 -13.37 -2.31
N TYR A 42 -7.80 -14.65 -1.99
CA TYR A 42 -7.14 -15.29 -0.84
C TYR A 42 -5.61 -15.25 -0.97
N LYS A 43 -5.07 -15.63 -2.13
CA LYS A 43 -3.62 -15.57 -2.38
C LYS A 43 -3.06 -14.15 -2.28
N MET A 44 -3.80 -13.15 -2.75
CA MET A 44 -3.44 -11.74 -2.58
C MET A 44 -3.38 -11.34 -1.11
N SER A 45 -4.34 -11.80 -0.29
CA SER A 45 -4.36 -11.53 1.16
C SER A 45 -3.20 -12.18 1.93
N LYS A 46 -2.54 -13.17 1.31
CA LYS A 46 -1.39 -13.91 1.85
C LYS A 46 -0.05 -13.46 1.25
N GLY A 47 -0.06 -12.46 0.36
CA GLY A 47 1.14 -12.02 -0.34
C GLY A 47 1.68 -13.02 -1.38
N GLU A 48 0.96 -14.11 -1.65
CA GLU A 48 1.40 -15.15 -2.61
C GLU A 48 1.34 -14.67 -4.06
N ILE A 49 0.42 -13.74 -4.35
CA ILE A 49 0.32 -13.04 -5.64
C ILE A 49 0.03 -11.56 -5.41
N HIS A 50 0.47 -10.70 -6.32
CA HIS A 50 0.25 -9.26 -6.19
C HIS A 50 -1.03 -8.81 -6.90
N ALA A 51 -1.80 -7.95 -6.24
CA ALA A 51 -2.99 -7.34 -6.82
C ALA A 51 -2.59 -6.33 -7.92
N SER A 52 -3.28 -6.36 -9.06
CA SER A 52 -3.10 -5.36 -10.13
C SER A 52 -3.61 -3.98 -9.69
N ASP A 53 -3.26 -2.93 -10.44
CA ASP A 53 -3.78 -1.57 -10.19
C ASP A 53 -5.31 -1.54 -10.22
N ASP A 54 -5.91 -2.19 -11.22
CA ASP A 54 -7.37 -2.28 -11.34
C ASP A 54 -8.00 -3.00 -10.15
N THR A 55 -7.34 -4.05 -9.64
CA THR A 55 -7.81 -4.78 -8.45
C THR A 55 -7.79 -3.88 -7.21
N ILE A 56 -6.71 -3.12 -7.01
CA ILE A 56 -6.59 -2.17 -5.89
C ILE A 56 -7.63 -1.05 -6.00
N ILE A 57 -7.82 -0.49 -7.19
CA ILE A 57 -8.83 0.54 -7.45
C ILE A 57 -10.24 0.00 -7.18
N GLY A 58 -10.54 -1.22 -7.65
CA GLY A 58 -11.79 -1.90 -7.39
C GLY A 58 -12.03 -2.11 -5.90
N LEU A 59 -11.06 -2.69 -5.19
CA LEU A 59 -11.13 -2.89 -3.74
C LEU A 59 -11.34 -1.57 -2.97
N PHE A 60 -10.62 -0.51 -3.36
CA PHE A 60 -10.76 0.82 -2.77
C PHE A 60 -12.16 1.39 -2.99
N SER A 61 -12.78 1.13 -4.14
CA SER A 61 -14.13 1.62 -4.45
C SER A 61 -15.22 1.00 -3.57
N LEU A 62 -14.99 -0.20 -3.02
CA LEU A 62 -15.93 -0.90 -2.13
C LEU A 62 -15.95 -0.32 -0.71
N LEU A 63 -14.98 0.52 -0.34
CA LEU A 63 -14.90 1.12 0.98
C LEU A 63 -15.83 2.32 1.14
N SER A 64 -16.30 2.53 2.38
CA SER A 64 -16.93 3.80 2.76
C SER A 64 -15.90 4.94 2.72
N ASP A 65 -16.34 6.19 2.56
CA ASP A 65 -15.41 7.33 2.53
C ASP A 65 -14.61 7.49 3.82
N LYS A 66 -15.19 7.09 4.96
CA LYS A 66 -14.49 7.02 6.25
C LYS A 66 -13.35 6.00 6.21
N ASP A 67 -13.60 4.79 5.69
CA ASP A 67 -12.59 3.73 5.62
C ASP A 67 -11.51 4.05 4.56
N LYS A 68 -11.89 4.71 3.45
CA LYS A 68 -10.94 5.24 2.46
C LYS A 68 -9.97 6.23 3.09
N LEU A 69 -10.49 7.19 3.88
CA LEU A 69 -9.65 8.16 4.58
C LEU A 69 -8.70 7.46 5.57
N GLU A 70 -9.18 6.49 6.35
CA GLU A 70 -8.34 5.74 7.27
C GLU A 70 -7.23 4.97 6.54
N LEU A 71 -7.56 4.29 5.44
CA LEU A 71 -6.59 3.57 4.61
C LEU A 71 -5.49 4.50 4.10
N LEU A 72 -5.89 5.65 3.53
CA LEU A 72 -4.95 6.63 2.98
C LEU A 72 -4.05 7.24 4.07
N LEU A 73 -4.58 7.51 5.27
CA LEU A 73 -3.78 7.99 6.39
C LEU A 73 -2.75 6.94 6.86
N LYS A 74 -3.11 5.66 6.87
CA LYS A 74 -2.19 4.57 7.21
C LYS A 74 -1.08 4.42 6.16
N LEU A 75 -1.42 4.43 4.87
CA LEU A 75 -0.44 4.41 3.78
C LEU A 75 0.49 5.62 3.83
N ARG A 76 -0.06 6.82 4.05
CA ARG A 76 0.75 8.05 4.23
C ARG A 76 1.79 7.87 5.33
N GLY A 77 1.42 7.27 6.47
CA GLY A 77 2.36 7.02 7.57
C GLY A 77 3.53 6.09 7.20
N VAL A 78 3.32 5.15 6.27
CA VAL A 78 4.39 4.29 5.74
C VAL A 78 5.36 5.13 4.91
N PHE A 79 4.85 5.90 3.94
CA PHE A 79 5.70 6.77 3.12
C PHE A 79 6.44 7.83 3.94
N GLU A 80 5.80 8.41 4.95
CA GLU A 80 6.44 9.38 5.86
C GLU A 80 7.58 8.75 6.69
N ARG A 81 7.52 7.45 6.98
CA ARG A 81 8.63 6.75 7.64
C ARG A 81 9.81 6.63 6.67
N VAL A 82 9.54 6.17 5.45
CA VAL A 82 10.57 6.02 4.40
C VAL A 82 11.25 7.36 4.09
N LEU A 83 10.47 8.44 3.94
CA LEU A 83 11.03 9.78 3.69
C LEU A 83 11.95 10.23 4.83
N ARG A 84 11.60 9.97 6.09
CA ARG A 84 12.45 10.28 7.23
C ARG A 84 13.76 9.50 7.22
N GLU A 85 13.72 8.20 6.91
CA GLU A 85 14.93 7.38 6.80
C GLU A 85 15.87 7.88 5.68
N ILE A 86 15.31 8.34 4.56
CA ILE A 86 16.06 8.96 3.47
C ILE A 86 16.71 10.27 3.93
N ASP A 87 15.96 11.14 4.61
CA ASP A 87 16.48 12.42 5.12
C ASP A 87 17.65 12.21 6.10
N GLU A 88 17.55 11.21 6.98
CA GLU A 88 18.63 10.81 7.88
C GLU A 88 19.88 10.34 7.12
N GLU A 89 19.71 9.53 6.06
CA GLU A 89 20.84 9.09 5.23
C GLU A 89 21.48 10.25 4.45
N ILE A 90 20.68 11.16 3.90
CA ILE A 90 21.16 12.37 3.23
C ILE A 90 22.03 13.18 4.21
N ALA A 91 21.57 13.37 5.45
CA ALA A 91 22.33 14.08 6.47
C ALA A 91 23.68 13.39 6.77
N ARG A 92 23.68 12.06 6.90
CA ARG A 92 24.91 11.26 7.11
C ARG A 92 25.90 11.40 5.94
N VAL A 93 25.41 11.30 4.70
CA VAL A 93 26.24 11.41 3.50
C VAL A 93 26.83 12.82 3.37
N ASN A 94 26.02 13.86 3.61
CA ASN A 94 26.47 15.25 3.52
C ASN A 94 27.60 15.56 4.52
N LEU A 95 27.54 15.03 5.74
CA LEU A 95 28.62 15.17 6.72
C LEU A 95 29.93 14.55 6.21
N LYS A 96 29.90 13.33 5.66
CA LYS A 96 31.10 12.67 5.10
C LYS A 96 31.74 13.47 3.98
N VAL A 97 30.92 13.98 3.05
CA VAL A 97 31.40 14.78 1.90
C VAL A 97 32.09 16.07 2.37
N ASN A 98 31.56 16.73 3.41
CA ASN A 98 32.12 17.98 3.90
C ASN A 98 33.39 17.79 4.75
N THR A 99 33.56 16.64 5.41
CA THR A 99 34.80 16.32 6.15
C THR A 99 35.95 16.03 5.20
N GLN A 100 35.71 15.32 4.09
CA GLN A 100 36.74 15.02 3.08
C GLN A 100 37.24 16.24 2.29
N LYS A 101 36.45 17.33 2.22
CA LYS A 101 36.87 18.58 1.56
C LYS A 101 37.79 19.46 2.42
N ARG A 102 38.03 19.10 3.68
CA ARG A 102 38.85 19.86 4.63
C ARG A 102 40.26 19.26 4.84
N GLU A 103 40.54 18.13 4.19
CA GLU A 103 41.86 17.49 4.08
C GLU A 103 42.50 17.84 2.73
#